data_AF-A0A1H7WP39-F1
#
_entry.id   AF-A0A1H7WP39-F1
#
_cell.length_a   1.000
_cell.length_b   1.000
_cell.length_c   1.000
_cell.angle_alpha   90.00
_cell.angle_beta   90.00
_cell.angle_gamma   90.00
#
_symmetry.space_group_name_H-M   'P 1'
#
loop_
_entity.id
_entity.type
_entity.pdbx_description
1 polymer ?
#
loop_
_entity_poly.entity_id
_entity_poly.type
_entity_poly.pdbx_seq_one_letter_code
_entity_poly.pdbx_strand_id
1 'polypeptide(L)' 'MQEGVRKGATEAKLTGGMETTAVRHTDHGPGSYFVCLRQHGPSAGKRPAYSVFFDDDAYKGIQSSVIFDACEAQPWVPFS' A
#
# COMPACT_ATOMS: atom_id res chain seq x y z
N MET A 1 7.45 -0.63 -10.03
CA MET A 1 6.81 -0.40 -8.71
C MET A 1 5.72 0.69 -8.67
N GLN A 2 6.00 1.98 -8.99
CA GLN A 2 5.01 3.07 -8.88
C GLN A 2 3.68 2.79 -9.62
N GLU A 3 3.75 2.19 -10.80
CA GLU A 3 2.57 1.79 -11.57
C GLU A 3 1.70 0.78 -10.81
N GLY A 4 2.31 -0.20 -10.14
CA GLY A 4 1.57 -1.18 -9.35
C GLY A 4 0.96 -0.58 -8.08
N VAL A 5 1.60 0.43 -7.47
CA VAL A 5 0.96 1.20 -6.38
C VAL A 5 -0.27 1.95 -6.90
N ARG A 6 -0.18 2.62 -8.06
CA ARG A 6 -1.34 3.30 -8.68
C ARG A 6 -2.46 2.31 -9.04
N LYS A 7 -2.09 1.14 -9.55
CA LYS A 7 -3.04 0.06 -9.85
C LYS A 7 -3.74 -0.43 -8.60
N GLY A 8 -2.98 -0.73 -7.54
CA GLY A 8 -3.53 -1.09 -6.23
C GLY A 8 -4.44 0.00 -5.66
N ALA A 9 -4.04 1.27 -5.72
CA ALA A 9 -4.87 2.40 -5.29
C ALA A 9 -6.21 2.46 -6.04
N THR A 10 -6.19 2.21 -7.35
CA THR A 10 -7.39 2.17 -8.20
C THR A 10 -8.29 1.00 -7.80
N GLU A 11 -7.72 -0.19 -7.59
CA GLU A 11 -8.44 -1.39 -7.14
C GLU A 11 -9.07 -1.19 -5.75
N ALA A 12 -8.36 -0.50 -4.84
CA ALA A 12 -8.86 -0.10 -3.52
C ALA A 12 -9.74 1.16 -3.52
N LYS A 13 -9.98 1.78 -4.69
CA LYS A 13 -10.80 2.99 -4.86
C LYS A 13 -10.33 4.16 -3.97
N LEU A 14 -9.02 4.30 -3.82
CA LEU A 14 -8.43 5.45 -3.13
C LEU A 14 -8.52 6.67 -4.04
N THR A 15 -9.16 7.72 -3.53
CA THR A 15 -9.54 8.90 -4.31
C THR A 15 -9.05 10.13 -3.54
N GLY A 16 -7.75 10.41 -3.66
CA GLY A 16 -7.12 11.52 -2.94
C GLY A 16 -5.60 11.43 -2.95
N GLY A 17 -4.96 12.27 -2.13
CA GLY A 17 -3.54 12.11 -1.83
C GLY A 17 -3.28 10.72 -1.28
N MET A 18 -2.15 10.12 -1.65
CA MET A 18 -1.77 8.78 -1.19
C MET A 18 -0.47 8.88 -0.44
N GLU A 19 -0.29 7.98 0.52
CA GLU A 19 0.97 7.78 1.20
C GLU A 19 1.37 6.32 1.11
N THR A 20 2.67 6.09 0.99
CA THR A 20 3.26 4.76 1.02
C THR A 20 4.34 4.67 2.08
N THR A 21 4.68 3.44 2.46
CA THR A 21 5.87 3.16 3.28
C THR A 21 7.05 2.74 2.40
N ALA A 22 8.20 2.53 3.03
CA ALA A 22 9.30 1.83 2.38
C ALA A 22 8.89 0.39 1.96
N VAL A 23 9.58 -0.13 0.94
CA VAL A 23 9.44 -1.51 0.47
C VAL A 23 9.95 -2.47 1.53
N ARG A 24 9.22 -3.56 1.75
CA ARG A 24 9.56 -4.60 2.70
C ARG A 24 9.41 -5.98 2.07
N HIS A 25 10.27 -6.91 2.46
CA HIS A 25 10.11 -8.32 2.12
C HIS A 25 8.98 -8.95 2.94
N THR A 26 8.32 -9.95 2.37
CA THR A 26 7.27 -10.73 3.04
C THR A 26 7.24 -12.15 2.48
N ASP A 27 7.11 -13.13 3.37
CA ASP A 27 6.84 -14.53 3.01
C ASP A 27 5.33 -14.81 2.96
N HIS A 28 4.51 -13.76 3.10
CA HIS A 28 3.06 -13.81 3.12
C HIS A 28 2.47 -12.91 2.04
N GLY A 29 1.42 -13.39 1.37
CA GLY A 29 0.71 -12.67 0.32
C GLY A 29 1.10 -13.11 -1.10
N PRO A 30 0.61 -12.40 -2.13
CA PRO A 30 0.78 -12.79 -3.53
C PRO A 30 2.15 -12.43 -4.15
N GLY A 31 3.07 -11.82 -3.41
CA GLY A 31 4.42 -11.50 -3.88
C GLY A 31 5.45 -11.45 -2.74
N SER A 32 6.73 -11.46 -3.08
CA SER A 32 7.86 -11.46 -2.14
C SER A 32 8.12 -10.11 -1.48
N TYR A 33 7.60 -9.02 -2.05
CA TYR A 33 7.73 -7.67 -1.50
C TYR A 33 6.37 -7.00 -1.37
N PHE A 34 6.27 -6.04 -0.46
CA PHE A 34 5.10 -5.18 -0.35
C PHE A 34 5.45 -3.76 0.09
N VAL A 35 4.54 -2.83 -0.21
CA VAL A 35 4.44 -1.54 0.50
C VAL A 35 3.08 -1.40 1.13
N CYS A 36 3.02 -0.65 2.21
CA CYS A 36 1.76 -0.17 2.73
C CYS A 36 1.33 1.04 1.90
N LEU A 37 0.03 1.14 1.65
CA LEU A 37 -0.63 2.19 0.89
C LEU A 37 -1.85 2.65 1.68
N ARG A 38 -2.00 3.96 1.86
CA ARG A 38 -3.22 4.54 2.43
C ARG A 38 -3.59 5.84 1.71
N GLN A 39 -4.85 6.24 1.88
CA GLN A 39 -5.28 7.57 1.50
C GLN A 39 -4.84 8.58 2.56
N HIS A 40 -4.45 9.77 2.12
CA HIS A 40 -4.04 10.93 2.92
C HIS A 40 -4.95 12.13 2.62
N GLY A 41 -5.15 12.99 3.61
CA GLY A 41 -5.89 14.25 3.50
C GLY A 41 -7.25 14.27 4.23
N PRO A 42 -8.01 15.37 4.12
CA PRO A 42 -9.25 15.59 4.88
C PRO A 42 -10.32 14.52 4.63
N SER A 43 -10.32 13.95 3.42
CA SER A 43 -11.23 12.91 2.96
C SER A 43 -10.77 11.49 3.35
N ALA A 44 -9.58 11.35 3.94
CA ALA A 44 -8.99 10.06 4.28
C ALA A 44 -9.67 9.39 5.48
N GLY A 45 -10.40 10.14 6.32
CA GLY A 45 -11.14 9.60 7.46
C GLY A 45 -10.34 8.53 8.22
N LYS A 46 -11.00 7.41 8.54
CA LYS A 46 -10.39 6.21 9.14
C LYS A 46 -10.15 5.12 8.07
N ARG A 47 -9.77 5.49 6.85
CA ARG A 47 -9.60 4.52 5.75
C ARG A 47 -8.49 3.52 6.09
N PRO A 48 -8.70 2.22 5.78
CA PRO A 48 -7.73 1.18 6.09
C PRO A 48 -6.44 1.35 5.30
N ALA A 49 -5.33 0.89 5.87
CA ALA A 49 -4.09 0.67 5.13
C ALA A 49 -4.19 -0.63 4.32
N TYR A 50 -3.56 -0.62 3.15
CA TYR A 50 -3.50 -1.73 2.23
C TYR A 50 -2.05 -2.16 2.00
N SER A 51 -1.83 -3.45 1.82
CA SER A 51 -0.55 -3.98 1.36
C SER A 51 -0.63 -4.17 -0.15
N VAL A 52 0.24 -3.47 -0.88
CA VAL A 52 0.43 -3.65 -2.32
C VAL A 52 1.63 -4.54 -2.51
N PHE A 53 1.46 -5.67 -3.19
CA PHE A 53 2.47 -6.71 -3.33
C PHE A 53 3.13 -6.70 -4.71
N PHE A 54 4.40 -7.07 -4.72
CA PHE A 54 5.26 -7.10 -5.90
C PHE A 54 6.23 -8.27 -5.86
N ASP A 55 6.62 -8.76 -7.03
CA ASP A 55 7.90 -9.45 -7.22
C ASP A 55 8.76 -8.52 -8.09
N ASP A 56 9.89 -8.07 -7.56
CA ASP A 56 10.68 -6.99 -8.15
C ASP A 56 9.80 -5.76 -8.43
N ASP A 57 9.65 -5.39 -9.70
CA ASP A 57 8.80 -4.27 -10.14
C ASP A 57 7.39 -4.67 -10.58
N ALA A 58 7.10 -5.98 -10.62
CA ALA A 58 5.85 -6.52 -11.15
C ALA A 58 4.77 -6.56 -10.08
N TYR A 59 3.65 -5.86 -10.33
CA TYR A 59 2.47 -5.89 -9.47
C TYR A 59 1.88 -7.29 -9.34
N LYS A 60 1.60 -7.73 -8.11
CA LYS A 60 1.02 -9.05 -7.82
C LYS A 60 -0.36 -8.98 -7.18
N GLY A 61 -0.70 -7.88 -6.56
CA GLY A 61 -2.03 -7.68 -5.99
C GLY A 61 -2.05 -6.66 -4.87
N ILE A 62 -3.25 -6.41 -4.38
CA ILE A 62 -3.50 -5.58 -3.20
C ILE A 62 -4.38 -6.35 -2.23
N GLN A 63 -4.09 -6.23 -0.94
CA GLN A 63 -4.97 -6.73 0.11
C GLN A 63 -5.10 -5.67 1.20
N SER A 64 -6.21 -5.69 1.94
CA SER A 64 -6.24 -4.99 3.22
C SER A 64 -5.08 -5.54 4.03
N SER A 65 -4.22 -4.69 4.58
CA SER A 65 -3.13 -5.17 5.44
C SER A 65 -3.80 -5.87 6.61
N VAL A 66 -3.86 -7.20 6.58
CA VAL A 66 -4.71 -8.05 7.44
C VAL A 66 -4.37 -7.91 8.93
N ILE A 67 -3.36 -7.09 9.24
CA ILE A 67 -2.73 -6.82 10.52
C ILE A 67 -2.27 -5.36 10.45
N PHE A 68 -3.07 -4.42 10.93
CA PHE A 68 -2.78 -2.97 10.86
C PHE A 68 -1.41 -2.60 11.48
N ASP A 69 -0.92 -3.34 12.48
CA ASP A 69 0.33 -3.07 13.20
C ASP A 69 1.55 -2.92 12.27
N ALA A 70 1.67 -3.76 11.25
CA ALA A 70 2.87 -3.77 10.42
C ALA A 70 2.99 -2.52 9.54
N CYS A 71 1.87 -1.86 9.23
CA CYS A 71 1.82 -0.66 8.39
C CYS A 71 1.68 0.63 9.20
N GLU A 72 0.89 0.63 10.29
CA GLU A 72 0.69 1.82 11.12
C GLU A 72 1.96 2.25 11.84
N ALA A 73 2.82 1.30 12.22
CA ALA A 73 4.09 1.58 12.89
C ALA A 73 5.18 2.13 11.95
N GLN A 74 4.93 2.24 10.65
CA GLN A 74 5.94 2.64 9.67
C GLN A 74 5.89 4.14 9.38
N PRO A 75 7.02 4.74 9.02
CA PRO A 75 7.03 6.11 8.50
C PRO A 75 6.32 6.16 7.15
N TRP A 76 5.30 6.98 7.07
CA TRP A 76 4.53 7.24 5.86
C TRP A 76 5.15 8.39 5.09
N VAL A 77 5.28 8.24 3.78
CA VAL A 77 5.75 9.28 2.88
C VAL A 77 4.71 9.56 1.79
N PRO A 78 4.53 10.81 1.36
CA PRO A 78 3.66 11.14 0.24
C PRO A 78 4.06 10.36 -1.01
N PHE A 79 3.05 9.75 -1.65
CA PHE A 79 3.22 9.06 -2.92
C PHE A 79 3.03 10.07 -4.07
N SER A 80 4.04 10.21 -4.94
CA SER A 80 4.05 11.13 -6.10
C SER A 80 3.89 10.41 -7.44
#